data_AF-A0A6L7JCZ0-F1
#
_entry.id   AF-A0A6L7JCZ0-F1
#
_cell.length_a   1.000
_cell.length_b   1.000
_cell.length_c   1.000
_cell.angle_alpha   90.00
_cell.angle_beta   90.00
_cell.angle_gamma   90.00
#
_symmetry.space_group_name_H-M   'P 1'
#
loop_
_entity.id
_entity.type
_entity.pdbx_description
1 polymer ?
#
loop_
_entity_poly.entity_id
_entity_poly.type
_entity_poly.pdbx_seq_one_letter_code
_entity_poly.pdbx_strand_id
1 'polypeptide(L)'
;MRCPDCEHENTSGAWLCINCGAKLPREGQAAPASEEGEEPAADEPSRFEPAISENLRRLRERAQRPTRPSRSGGRRPSPRGVPQLSQGTVLGLHWTFWAVAIFVFVVIAMVLSNLQ
;
A
#
# COMPACT_ATOMS: atom_id res chain seq x y z
N MET A 1 4.98 -20.08 16.12
CA MET A 1 4.74 -19.32 17.37
C MET A 1 3.28 -18.89 17.38
N ARG A 2 2.56 -19.06 18.50
CA ARG A 2 1.13 -18.70 18.56
C ARG A 2 0.94 -17.27 19.03
N CYS A 3 0.02 -16.56 18.39
CA CYS A 3 -0.37 -15.22 18.83
C CYS A 3 -1.09 -15.32 20.19
N PRO A 4 -0.71 -14.53 21.21
CA PRO A 4 -1.39 -14.56 22.51
C PRO A 4 -2.81 -13.99 22.47
N ASP A 5 -3.14 -13.15 21.48
CA ASP A 5 -4.44 -12.48 21.41
C ASP A 5 -5.52 -13.25 20.65
N CYS A 6 -5.12 -14.01 19.62
CA CYS A 6 -6.08 -14.74 18.77
C CYS A 6 -5.69 -16.20 18.50
N GLU A 7 -4.64 -16.69 19.17
CA GLU A 7 -4.13 -18.07 19.09
C GLU A 7 -3.68 -18.54 17.70
N HIS A 8 -3.72 -17.67 16.70
CA HIS A 8 -3.29 -17.98 15.34
C HIS A 8 -1.81 -18.36 15.29
N GLU A 9 -1.51 -19.39 14.51
CA GLU A 9 -0.15 -19.86 14.31
C GLU A 9 0.58 -18.96 13.30
N ASN A 10 1.66 -18.31 13.75
CA ASN A 10 2.49 -17.44 12.92
C ASN A 10 3.89 -18.05 12.75
N THR A 11 4.56 -17.61 11.69
CA THR A 11 5.97 -17.92 11.42
C THR A 11 6.88 -17.40 12.54
N SER A 12 7.94 -18.16 12.86
CA SER A 12 8.93 -17.73 13.84
C SER A 12 9.63 -16.44 13.37
N GLY A 13 9.70 -15.44 14.24
CA GLY A 13 10.32 -14.14 13.93
C GLY A 13 9.39 -13.11 13.28
N ALA A 14 8.10 -13.44 13.09
CA ALA A 14 7.10 -12.45 12.67
C ALA A 14 6.97 -11.33 13.72
N TRP A 15 6.86 -10.08 13.27
CA TRP A 15 6.70 -8.91 14.16
C TRP A 15 5.25 -8.71 14.60
N LEU A 16 4.31 -9.09 13.74
CA LEU A 16 2.87 -8.88 13.90
C LEU A 16 2.14 -10.17 13.53
N CYS A 17 1.01 -10.43 14.17
CA CYS A 17 0.15 -11.54 13.81
C CYS A 17 -0.54 -11.28 12.47
N ILE A 18 -0.52 -12.26 11.56
CA ILE A 18 -1.17 -12.14 10.25
C ILE A 18 -2.70 -12.12 10.32
N ASN A 19 -3.28 -12.62 11.41
CA ASN A 19 -4.72 -12.72 11.59
C ASN A 19 -5.32 -11.49 12.28
N CYS A 20 -4.76 -11.07 13.42
CA CYS A 20 -5.30 -9.95 14.21
C CYS A 20 -4.47 -8.67 14.17
N GLY A 21 -3.24 -8.71 13.64
CA GLY A 21 -2.33 -7.57 13.62
C GLY A 21 -1.65 -7.25 14.96
N ALA A 22 -1.83 -8.07 15.99
CA ALA A 22 -1.18 -7.83 17.29
C ALA A 22 0.34 -8.05 17.24
N LYS A 23 1.10 -7.30 18.04
CA LYS A 23 2.56 -7.43 18.13
C LYS A 23 2.93 -8.76 18.78
N LEU A 24 3.84 -9.49 18.17
CA LEU A 24 4.30 -10.78 18.68
C LEU A 24 5.54 -10.59 19.57
N PRO A 25 5.67 -11.39 20.66
CA PRO A 25 6.84 -11.31 21.54
C PRO A 25 8.09 -11.79 20.80
N ARG A 26 9.18 -11.02 20.91
CA ARG A 26 10.46 -11.31 20.25
C ARG A 26 11.48 -11.80 21.25
N GLU A 27 12.09 -12.95 20.95
CA GLU A 27 13.26 -13.46 21.68
C GLU A 27 14.44 -12.50 21.44
N GLY A 28 14.74 -11.66 22.44
CA GLY A 28 15.78 -10.62 22.36
C GLY A 28 15.36 -9.24 22.87
N GLN A 29 14.07 -9.02 23.10
CA GLN A 29 13.58 -7.86 23.87
C GLN A 29 13.27 -8.31 25.30
N ALA A 30 14.34 -8.51 26.07
CA ALA A 30 14.26 -8.29 27.50
C ALA A 30 14.02 -6.79 27.74
N ALA A 31 13.13 -6.49 28.70
CA ALA A 31 12.60 -5.17 29.05
C ALA A 31 13.67 -4.05 29.18
N PRO A 32 13.27 -2.78 29.02
CA PRO A 32 12.62 -2.08 30.15
C PRO A 32 11.22 -1.54 29.77
N ALA A 33 10.25 -1.62 30.68
CA ALA A 33 9.99 -0.60 31.71
C ALA A 33 9.63 0.74 31.02
N SER A 34 8.33 0.98 30.82
CA SER A 34 7.51 1.88 31.65
C SER A 34 7.90 3.35 31.48
N GLU A 35 6.96 4.09 30.88
CA GLU A 35 6.66 5.51 31.07
C GLU A 35 7.81 6.46 31.39
N GLU A 36 8.13 7.33 30.43
CA GLU A 36 8.51 8.72 30.72
C GLU A 36 8.23 9.54 29.46
N GLY A 37 7.18 10.36 29.52
CA GLY A 37 7.05 11.50 28.63
C GLY A 37 8.10 12.51 29.02
N GLU A 38 9.05 12.75 28.14
CA GLU A 38 10.05 13.81 28.28
C GLU A 38 10.01 14.63 26.99
N GLU A 39 9.24 15.73 27.02
CA GLU A 39 9.52 16.88 26.16
C GLU A 39 10.83 17.50 26.66
N PRO A 40 11.77 17.77 25.74
CA PRO A 40 12.35 19.11 25.79
C PRO A 40 12.59 19.74 24.42
N ALA A 41 12.32 21.05 24.41
CA ALA A 41 13.08 22.12 23.74
C ALA A 41 13.34 21.95 22.24
N ALA A 42 12.60 22.66 21.37
CA ALA A 42 12.92 24.03 20.97
C ALA A 42 14.34 24.19 20.37
N ASP A 43 14.34 24.54 19.09
CA ASP A 43 15.40 25.19 18.33
C ASP A 43 16.61 24.35 17.86
N GLU A 44 16.39 23.52 16.84
CA GLU A 44 17.36 23.44 15.75
C GLU A 44 16.63 23.37 14.39
N PRO A 45 16.61 24.44 13.58
CA PRO A 45 16.02 24.38 12.25
C PRO A 45 16.85 23.43 11.39
N SER A 46 16.20 22.35 10.95
CA SER A 46 16.75 21.36 10.04
C SER A 46 17.47 22.02 8.86
N ARG A 47 18.77 21.76 8.78
CA ARG A 47 19.69 22.20 7.72
C ARG A 47 19.20 21.91 6.29
N PHE A 48 18.17 21.07 6.13
CA PHE A 48 17.60 20.64 4.86
C PHE A 48 16.19 21.19 4.56
N GLU A 49 15.64 22.09 5.38
CA GLU A 49 14.32 22.71 5.13
C GLU A 49 14.24 23.96 4.22
N PRO A 50 15.29 24.53 3.60
CA PRO A 50 15.09 25.72 2.77
C PRO A 50 14.49 25.43 1.38
N ALA A 51 14.51 24.20 0.88
CA ALA A 51 14.07 23.89 -0.48
C ALA A 51 12.56 23.57 -0.60
N ILE A 52 11.97 22.92 0.41
CA ILE A 52 10.57 22.49 0.36
C ILE A 52 9.65 23.71 0.56
N SER A 53 10.02 24.62 1.45
CA SER A 53 9.31 25.88 1.71
C SER A 53 9.26 26.80 0.49
N GLU A 54 10.36 26.91 -0.27
CA GLU A 54 10.43 27.72 -1.50
C GLU A 54 9.58 27.14 -2.65
N ASN A 55 9.58 25.81 -2.84
CA ASN A 55 8.75 25.18 -3.87
C ASN A 55 7.24 25.31 -3.55
N LEU A 56 6.85 25.14 -2.29
CA LEU A 56 5.46 25.35 -1.85
C LEU A 56 5.03 26.81 -2.02
N ARG A 57 5.92 27.77 -1.74
CA ARG A 57 5.66 29.19 -1.97
C ARG A 57 5.42 29.50 -3.45
N ARG A 58 6.26 28.98 -4.35
CA ARG A 58 6.11 29.15 -5.80
C ARG A 58 4.82 28.54 -6.35
N LEU A 59 4.40 27.39 -5.82
CA LEU A 59 3.13 26.77 -6.21
C LEU A 59 1.92 27.63 -5.79
N ARG A 60 1.95 28.18 -4.57
CA ARG A 60 0.90 29.09 -4.09
C ARG A 60 0.80 30.36 -4.94
N GLU A 61 1.93 30.97 -5.32
CA GLU A 61 1.94 32.14 -6.20
C GLU A 61 1.39 31.85 -7.61
N ARG A 62 1.64 30.65 -8.16
CA ARG A 62 1.05 30.21 -9.43
C ARG A 62 -0.47 30.03 -9.33
N ALA A 63 -0.95 29.44 -8.24
CA ALA A 63 -2.38 29.20 -8.03
C ALA A 63 -3.17 30.50 -7.80
N GLN A 64 -2.54 31.49 -7.17
CA GLN A 64 -3.17 32.79 -6.88
C GLN A 64 -3.10 33.78 -8.03
N ARG A 65 -2.30 33.54 -9.09
CA ARG A 65 -2.36 34.40 -10.26
C ARG A 65 -3.74 34.23 -10.89
N PRO A 66 -4.56 35.29 -10.96
CA PRO A 66 -5.81 35.24 -11.70
C PRO A 66 -5.46 34.84 -13.12
N THR A 67 -6.01 33.72 -13.57
CA THR A 67 -5.92 33.28 -14.95
C THR A 67 -6.46 34.41 -15.80
N ARG A 68 -5.53 35.18 -16.39
CA ARG A 68 -5.88 36.25 -17.32
C ARG A 68 -6.73 35.56 -18.39
N PRO A 69 -7.99 35.96 -18.62
CA PRO A 69 -8.82 35.30 -19.61
C PRO A 69 -8.08 35.38 -20.94
N SER A 70 -7.67 34.21 -21.43
CA SER A 70 -6.95 34.06 -22.68
C SER A 70 -7.89 34.50 -23.80
N ARG A 71 -7.81 35.78 -24.17
CA ARG A 71 -8.51 36.34 -25.31
C ARG A 71 -7.74 35.98 -26.58
N SER A 72 -7.82 34.72 -26.97
CA SER A 72 -7.52 34.20 -28.30
C SER A 72 -8.45 33.00 -28.47
N GLY A 73 -9.55 33.15 -29.21
CA GLY A 73 -9.48 33.34 -30.64
C GLY A 73 -9.46 31.94 -31.25
N GLY A 74 -10.62 31.48 -31.72
CA GLY A 74 -10.91 30.09 -31.98
C GLY A 74 -9.95 29.39 -32.94
N ARG A 75 -9.67 28.13 -32.63
CA ARG A 75 -9.52 27.06 -33.61
C ARG A 75 -9.87 25.75 -32.92
N ARG A 76 -11.01 25.18 -33.29
CA ARG A 76 -11.41 23.83 -32.90
C ARG A 76 -10.33 22.84 -33.37
N PRO A 77 -9.71 22.04 -32.50
CA PRO A 77 -9.04 20.83 -32.94
C PRO A 77 -10.09 19.75 -33.21
N SER A 78 -9.99 19.16 -34.40
CA SER A 78 -10.74 18.01 -34.86
C SER A 78 -10.58 16.81 -33.91
N PRO A 79 -11.64 16.03 -33.59
CA PRO A 79 -11.47 14.77 -32.89
C PRO A 79 -11.02 13.73 -33.92
N ARG A 80 -9.71 13.49 -34.03
CA ARG A 80 -9.17 12.31 -34.70
C ARG A 80 -8.16 11.65 -33.79
N GLY A 81 -8.40 10.37 -33.51
CA GLY A 81 -7.49 9.50 -32.80
C GLY A 81 -7.92 9.23 -31.37
N VAL A 82 -8.96 8.41 -31.21
CA VAL A 82 -9.09 7.61 -29.99
C VAL A 82 -7.95 6.59 -30.04
N PRO A 83 -6.98 6.58 -29.11
CA PRO A 83 -6.06 5.46 -29.01
C PRO A 83 -6.87 4.25 -28.54
N GLN A 84 -6.87 3.21 -29.38
CA GLN A 84 -7.43 1.90 -29.06
C GLN A 84 -6.55 1.30 -27.95
N LEU A 85 -6.90 1.55 -26.69
CA LEU A 85 -6.16 1.07 -25.54
C LEU A 85 -6.62 -0.35 -25.21
N SER A 86 -5.80 -1.30 -25.66
CA SER A 86 -5.51 -2.57 -24.97
C SER A 86 -6.70 -3.39 -24.48
N GLN A 87 -7.30 -4.17 -25.38
CA GLN A 87 -7.79 -5.50 -25.00
C GLN A 87 -6.56 -6.38 -24.66
N GLY A 88 -6.11 -6.34 -23.41
CA GLY A 88 -4.89 -7.04 -22.97
C GLY A 88 -5.03 -7.87 -21.70
N THR A 89 -6.20 -7.96 -21.08
CA THR A 89 -6.33 -8.52 -19.71
C THR A 89 -7.18 -9.77 -19.56
N VAL A 90 -7.80 -10.31 -20.62
CA VAL A 90 -8.74 -11.45 -20.47
C VAL A 90 -8.05 -12.82 -20.50
N LEU A 91 -6.81 -12.94 -20.99
CA LEU A 91 -6.11 -14.23 -21.08
C LEU A 91 -5.49 -14.70 -19.75
N GLY A 92 -5.30 -13.82 -18.75
CA GLY A 92 -4.71 -14.18 -17.46
C GLY A 92 -5.71 -14.72 -16.42
N LEU A 93 -6.97 -14.29 -16.47
CA LEU A 93 -8.00 -14.73 -15.52
C LEU A 93 -8.47 -16.17 -15.78
N HIS A 94 -8.49 -16.62 -17.03
CA HIS A 94 -8.93 -17.97 -17.36
C HIS A 94 -7.92 -19.02 -16.85
N TRP A 95 -6.62 -18.76 -16.97
CA TRP A 95 -5.59 -19.70 -16.52
C TRP A 95 -5.58 -19.86 -14.99
N THR A 96 -5.73 -18.76 -14.24
CA THR A 96 -5.80 -18.81 -12.78
C THR A 96 -7.07 -19.52 -12.30
N PHE A 97 -8.20 -19.32 -12.97
CA PHE A 97 -9.44 -20.04 -12.66
C PHE A 97 -9.30 -21.56 -12.83
N TRP A 98 -8.74 -22.02 -13.96
CA TRP A 98 -8.51 -23.45 -14.18
C TRP A 98 -7.47 -24.03 -13.23
N ALA A 99 -6.41 -23.30 -12.89
CA ALA A 99 -5.40 -23.74 -11.93
C ALA A 99 -6.01 -23.96 -10.53
N VAL A 100 -6.85 -23.03 -10.06
CA VAL A 100 -7.55 -23.18 -8.77
C VAL A 100 -8.56 -24.33 -8.81
N ALA A 101 -9.32 -24.48 -9.90
CA ALA A 101 -10.30 -25.57 -10.04
C ALA A 101 -9.62 -26.96 -9.99
N ILE A 102 -8.49 -27.13 -10.68
CA ILE A 102 -7.71 -28.38 -10.66
C ILE A 102 -7.16 -28.64 -9.25
N PHE A 103 -6.61 -27.63 -8.59
CA PHE A 103 -6.08 -27.77 -7.23
C PHE A 103 -7.17 -28.25 -6.25
N VAL A 104 -8.35 -27.62 -6.27
CA VAL A 104 -9.48 -28.00 -5.43
C VAL A 104 -9.93 -29.44 -5.72
N PHE A 105 -10.00 -29.82 -7.00
CA PHE A 105 -10.36 -31.19 -7.40
C PHE A 105 -9.38 -32.24 -6.85
N VAL A 106 -8.07 -31.99 -6.94
CA VAL A 106 -7.04 -32.90 -6.41
C VAL A 106 -7.15 -33.07 -4.90
N VAL A 107 -7.36 -31.97 -4.16
CA VAL A 107 -7.54 -32.02 -2.70
C VAL A 107 -8.78 -32.83 -2.33
N ILE A 108 -9.91 -32.60 -3.00
CA ILE A 108 -11.15 -33.36 -2.76
C ILE A 108 -10.94 -34.85 -3.05
N ALA A 109 -10.32 -35.18 -4.19
CA ALA A 109 -10.03 -36.57 -4.54
C ALA A 109 -9.13 -37.24 -3.50
N MET A 110 -8.09 -36.56 -3.03
CA MET A 110 -7.20 -37.07 -1.98
C MET A 110 -7.94 -37.32 -0.66
N VAL A 111 -8.83 -36.41 -0.24
CA VAL A 111 -9.63 -36.59 0.97
C VAL A 111 -10.59 -37.78 0.83
N LEU A 112 -11.28 -37.89 -0.31
CA LEU A 112 -12.17 -39.02 -0.59
C LEU A 112 -11.43 -40.36 -0.63
N SER A 113 -10.23 -40.40 -1.19
CA SER A 113 -9.37 -41.60 -1.18
C SER A 113 -8.85 -41.98 0.20
N ASN A 114 -8.77 -41.03 1.15
CA ASN A 114 -8.39 -41.33 2.53
C ASN A 114 -9.59 -41.75 3.40
N LEU A 115 -10.82 -41.65 2.90
CA LEU A 115 -12.05 -42.02 3.61
C LEU A 115 -12.55 -43.44 3.25
N GLN A 116 -11.93 -44.11 2.29
CA GLN A 116 -12.20 -45.51 1.90
C GLN A 116 -11.16 -46.45 2.51
#